data_AF-A0A930U817-F1
#
_entry.id   AF-A0A930U817-F1
#
_cell.length_a   1.000
_cell.length_b   1.000
_cell.length_c   1.000
_cell.angle_alpha   90.00
_cell.angle_beta   90.00
_cell.angle_gamma   90.00
#
_symmetry.space_group_name_H-M   'P 1'
#
loop_
_entity.id
_entity.type
_entity.pdbx_description
1 polymer ?
#
loop_
_entity_poly.entity_id
_entity_poly.type
_entity_poly.pdbx_seq_one_letter_code
_entity_poly.pdbx_strand_id
1 'polypeptide(L)'
;MVSETTADLRRNAQSIDDQLSHRPLDLDPAGYFIIYLDRPAGRICAQHFTNTIDERGLALDPETGEPIPARGKVSRTPTQVFTGRTAKEICVHLFEHTEPIPVSQFSHAAYLGRELMRAEQALLSNSDYVQD
;
A
#
# COMPACT_ATOMS: atom_id res chain seq x y z
N MET A 1 31.37 -8.22 1.72
CA MET A 1 31.37 -8.31 0.24
C MET A 1 30.21 -9.19 -0.17
N VAL A 2 29.25 -8.66 -0.92
CA VAL A 2 28.19 -9.47 -1.54
C VAL A 2 28.83 -10.20 -2.72
N SER A 3 28.62 -11.51 -2.86
CA SER A 3 29.16 -12.24 -4.02
C SER A 3 28.48 -11.75 -5.31
N GLU A 4 29.22 -11.78 -6.41
CA GLU A 4 28.73 -11.37 -7.74
C GLU A 4 27.43 -12.11 -8.11
N THR A 5 27.36 -13.41 -7.78
CA THR A 5 26.16 -14.25 -7.93
C THR A 5 24.93 -13.70 -7.18
N THR A 6 25.09 -13.21 -5.95
CA THR A 6 23.97 -12.63 -5.19
C THR A 6 23.52 -11.29 -5.76
N ALA A 7 24.44 -10.50 -6.32
CA ALA A 7 24.10 -9.25 -7.00
C ALA A 7 23.32 -9.50 -8.30
N ASP A 8 23.68 -10.53 -9.07
CA ASP A 8 22.94 -10.94 -10.27
C ASP A 8 21.54 -11.43 -9.96
N LEU A 9 21.38 -12.25 -8.92
CA LEU A 9 20.06 -12.73 -8.48
C LEU A 9 19.12 -11.57 -8.11
N ARG A 10 19.63 -10.54 -7.41
CA ARG A 10 18.84 -9.35 -7.07
C ARG A 10 18.43 -8.55 -8.30
N ARG A 11 19.33 -8.34 -9.25
CA ARG A 11 19.02 -7.63 -10.50
C ARG A 11 17.97 -8.37 -11.32
N ASN A 12 18.08 -9.70 -11.41
CA ASN A 12 17.11 -10.52 -12.11
C ASN A 12 15.73 -10.45 -11.46
N ALA A 13 15.65 -10.61 -10.13
CA ALA A 13 14.40 -10.51 -9.39
C ALA A 13 13.75 -9.12 -9.55
N GLN A 14 14.52 -8.04 -9.41
CA GLN A 14 14.02 -6.68 -9.60
C GLN A 14 13.47 -6.47 -11.02
N SER A 15 14.17 -6.96 -12.05
CA SER A 15 13.68 -6.84 -13.43
C SER A 15 12.38 -7.60 -13.67
N ILE A 16 12.16 -8.73 -13.00
CA ILE A 16 10.90 -9.49 -13.09
C ILE A 16 9.79 -8.71 -12.40
N ASP A 17 10.04 -8.21 -11.19
CA ASP A 17 9.07 -7.42 -10.44
C ASP A 17 8.67 -6.14 -11.19
N ASP A 18 9.65 -5.39 -11.73
CA ASP A 18 9.40 -4.18 -12.53
C ASP A 18 8.50 -4.47 -13.74
N GLN A 19 8.75 -5.58 -14.45
CA GLN A 19 7.89 -5.98 -15.58
C GLN A 19 6.47 -6.32 -15.11
N LEU A 20 6.34 -7.04 -13.99
CA LEU A 20 5.04 -7.44 -13.45
C LEU A 20 4.26 -6.27 -12.86
N SER A 21 4.91 -5.21 -12.38
CA SER A 21 4.23 -4.01 -11.84
C SER A 21 3.41 -3.24 -12.88
N HIS A 22 3.67 -3.44 -14.17
CA HIS A 22 2.89 -2.82 -15.25
C HIS A 22 1.58 -3.56 -15.59
N ARG A 23 1.31 -4.69 -14.93
CA ARG A 23 0.09 -5.47 -15.20
C ARG A 23 -1.15 -4.71 -14.71
N PRO A 24 -2.29 -4.84 -15.39
CA PRO A 24 -3.54 -4.34 -14.87
C PRO A 24 -3.91 -5.07 -13.57
N LEU A 25 -4.40 -4.32 -12.59
CA LEU A 25 -5.01 -4.84 -11.36
C LEU A 25 -6.36 -4.14 -11.19
N ASP A 26 -7.44 -4.92 -11.14
CA ASP A 26 -8.78 -4.39 -10.89
C ASP A 26 -8.84 -3.74 -9.50
N LEU A 27 -9.73 -2.78 -9.29
CA LEU A 27 -9.90 -2.14 -7.98
C LEU A 27 -10.53 -3.12 -6.98
N ASP A 28 -10.08 -3.07 -5.72
CA ASP A 28 -10.72 -3.80 -4.62
C ASP A 28 -11.97 -3.03 -4.16
N PRO A 29 -13.17 -3.61 -4.16
CA PRO A 29 -14.38 -2.97 -3.64
C PRO A 29 -14.24 -2.37 -2.24
N ALA A 30 -13.38 -2.93 -1.38
CA ALA A 30 -13.14 -2.43 -0.03
C ALA A 30 -12.39 -1.09 0.00
N GLY A 31 -11.58 -0.80 -1.02
CA GLY A 31 -10.78 0.43 -1.08
C GLY A 31 -9.38 0.23 -1.63
N TYR A 32 -8.46 1.13 -1.27
CA TYR A 32 -7.04 1.03 -1.58
C TYR A 32 -6.19 1.56 -0.42
N PHE A 33 -4.90 1.23 -0.45
CA PHE A 33 -3.94 1.62 0.57
C PHE A 33 -2.81 2.48 0.01
N ILE A 34 -2.43 3.50 0.77
CA ILE A 34 -1.17 4.22 0.61
C ILE A 34 -0.26 3.84 1.78
N ILE A 35 0.93 3.34 1.47
CA ILE A 35 1.92 2.92 2.46
C ILE A 35 3.05 3.93 2.53
N TYR A 36 3.48 4.26 3.74
CA TYR A 36 4.65 5.11 3.97
C TYR A 36 5.37 4.73 5.26
N LEU A 37 6.58 5.26 5.44
CA LEU A 37 7.41 5.02 6.62
C LEU A 37 7.45 6.25 7.52
N ASP A 38 7.02 6.10 8.76
CA ASP A 38 7.32 7.02 9.85
C ASP A 38 8.64 6.60 10.50
N ARG A 39 9.75 7.10 9.94
CA ARG A 39 11.10 6.75 10.40
C ARG A 39 11.39 7.26 11.82
N PRO A 40 11.03 8.50 12.22
CA PRO A 40 11.18 8.94 13.60
C PRO A 40 10.49 8.02 14.62
N ALA A 41 9.31 7.49 14.30
CA ALA A 41 8.60 6.54 15.16
C ALA A 41 9.05 5.08 14.99
N GLY A 42 9.83 4.76 13.96
CA GLY A 42 10.17 3.39 13.59
C GLY A 42 8.92 2.57 13.26
N ARG A 43 8.06 3.09 12.38
CA ARG A 43 6.77 2.47 12.01
C ARG A 43 6.56 2.46 10.49
N ILE A 44 5.89 1.40 10.04
CA ILE A 44 5.21 1.34 8.75
C ILE A 44 3.80 1.85 8.98
N CYS A 45 3.30 2.69 8.08
CA CYS A 45 1.96 3.24 8.13
C CYS A 45 1.22 2.86 6.83
N ALA A 46 0.00 2.33 6.95
CA ALA A 46 -0.89 2.01 5.84
C ALA A 46 -2.19 2.78 6.01
N GLN A 47 -2.42 3.74 5.12
CA GLN A 47 -3.63 4.56 5.06
C GLN A 47 -4.63 3.92 4.12
N HIS A 48 -5.83 3.62 4.62
CA HIS A 48 -6.93 3.08 3.83
C HIS A 48 -7.83 4.20 3.30
N PHE A 49 -8.31 4.05 2.07
CA PHE A 49 -9.24 4.96 1.40
C PHE A 49 -10.30 4.16 0.65
N THR A 50 -11.54 4.66 0.59
CA THR A 50 -12.60 4.04 -0.21
C THR A 50 -12.45 4.38 -1.69
N ASN A 51 -13.03 3.54 -2.54
CA ASN A 51 -13.14 3.77 -3.98
C ASN A 51 -14.38 4.61 -4.35
N THR A 52 -14.89 5.46 -3.44
CA THR A 52 -16.09 6.24 -3.71
C THR A 52 -15.85 7.12 -4.94
N ILE A 53 -16.57 6.83 -6.02
CA ILE A 53 -16.58 7.54 -7.29
C ILE A 53 -18.03 7.90 -7.64
N ASP A 54 -18.27 9.07 -8.22
CA ASP A 54 -19.59 9.48 -8.71
C ASP A 54 -19.92 8.81 -10.05
N GLU A 55 -21.14 9.05 -10.55
CA GLU A 55 -21.61 8.56 -11.86
C GLU A 55 -20.76 9.02 -13.05
N ARG A 56 -19.86 9.99 -12.84
CA ARG A 56 -18.95 10.55 -13.84
C ARG A 56 -17.53 10.01 -13.70
N GLY A 57 -17.30 9.08 -12.76
CA GLY A 57 -15.99 8.50 -12.46
C GLY A 57 -15.07 9.41 -11.65
N LEU A 58 -15.58 10.50 -11.08
CA LEU A 58 -14.81 11.38 -10.20
C LEU A 58 -14.87 10.81 -8.79
N ALA A 59 -13.71 10.66 -8.15
CA ALA A 59 -13.69 10.26 -6.78
C ALA A 59 -14.44 11.26 -5.89
N LEU A 60 -15.28 10.77 -5.00
CA LEU A 60 -16.05 11.56 -4.06
C LEU A 60 -15.37 11.57 -2.70
N ASP A 61 -15.46 12.69 -2.01
CA ASP A 61 -15.16 12.75 -0.60
C ASP A 61 -16.21 11.92 0.18
N PRO A 62 -15.80 10.95 1.02
CA PRO A 62 -16.75 10.06 1.68
C PRO A 62 -17.55 10.71 2.81
N GLU A 63 -17.13 11.86 3.34
CA GLU A 63 -17.88 12.61 4.37
C GLU A 63 -18.89 13.58 3.75
N THR A 64 -18.56 14.18 2.60
CA THR A 64 -19.34 15.26 1.99
C THR A 64 -20.09 14.84 0.72
N GLY A 65 -19.67 13.76 0.06
CA GLY A 65 -20.24 13.29 -1.21
C GLY A 65 -19.85 14.16 -2.43
N GLU A 66 -18.96 15.14 -2.25
CA GLU A 66 -18.58 16.09 -3.30
C GLU A 66 -17.40 15.59 -4.15
N PRO A 67 -17.35 15.89 -5.47
CA PRO A 67 -16.28 15.47 -6.35
C PRO A 67 -14.93 16.06 -5.96
N ILE A 68 -13.92 15.19 -5.89
CA ILE A 68 -12.54 15.54 -5.58
C ILE A 68 -11.88 16.17 -6.82
N PRO A 69 -11.50 17.46 -6.78
CA PRO A 69 -10.97 18.15 -7.94
C PRO A 69 -9.62 17.57 -8.41
N ALA A 70 -9.50 17.34 -9.72
CA ALA A 70 -8.30 16.78 -10.35
C ALA A 70 -7.06 17.70 -10.32
N ARG A 71 -7.21 18.98 -9.90
CA ARG A 71 -6.12 19.93 -9.68
C ARG A 71 -6.32 20.65 -8.36
N GLY A 72 -5.32 20.55 -7.49
CA GLY A 72 -5.34 21.06 -6.12
C GLY A 72 -4.93 19.96 -5.15
N LYS A 73 -4.30 20.33 -4.04
CA LYS A 73 -3.88 19.38 -3.00
C LYS A 73 -5.13 18.93 -2.24
N VAL A 74 -5.83 17.93 -2.77
CA VAL A 74 -6.99 17.37 -2.09
C VAL A 74 -6.43 16.50 -0.97
N SER A 75 -6.53 17.00 0.26
CA SER A 75 -6.22 16.25 1.46
C SER A 75 -7.35 15.23 1.67
N ARG A 76 -7.26 14.07 1.01
CA ARG A 76 -8.14 12.94 1.35
C ARG A 76 -7.81 12.52 2.77
N THR A 77 -8.82 12.51 3.64
CA THR A 77 -8.69 11.92 4.97
C THR A 77 -8.75 10.40 4.81
N PRO A 78 -7.75 9.65 5.30
CA PRO A 78 -7.83 8.20 5.30
C PRO A 78 -8.99 7.75 6.18
N THR A 79 -9.77 6.76 5.73
CA THR A 79 -10.87 6.23 6.53
C THR A 79 -10.35 5.44 7.73
N GLN A 80 -9.19 4.81 7.58
CA GLN A 80 -8.47 4.13 8.66
C GLN A 80 -6.96 4.26 8.46
N VAL A 81 -6.21 4.28 9.55
CA VAL A 81 -4.75 4.27 9.54
C VAL A 81 -4.26 3.09 10.37
N PHE A 82 -3.50 2.20 9.74
CA PHE A 82 -2.86 1.07 10.40
C PHE A 82 -1.39 1.37 10.55
N THR A 83 -0.84 1.17 11.75
CA THR A 83 0.59 1.34 12.00
C THR A 83 1.16 0.11 12.66
N GLY A 84 2.38 -0.27 12.28
CA GLY A 84 3.07 -1.40 12.89
C GLY A 84 4.57 -1.31 12.72
N ARG A 85 5.29 -2.18 13.42
CA ARG A 85 6.75 -2.33 13.36
C ARG A 85 7.17 -3.33 12.29
N THR A 86 6.30 -4.27 11.99
CA THR A 86 6.52 -5.34 11.00
C THR A 86 5.33 -5.45 10.07
N ALA A 87 5.55 -6.02 8.89
CA ALA A 87 4.47 -6.34 7.95
C ALA A 87 3.43 -7.27 8.60
N LYS A 88 3.90 -8.27 9.35
CA LYS A 88 3.05 -9.23 10.06
C LYS A 88 2.11 -8.53 11.06
N GLU A 89 2.60 -7.57 11.82
CA GLU A 89 1.77 -6.82 12.78
C GLU A 89 0.61 -6.12 12.08
N ILE A 90 0.88 -5.47 10.95
CA ILE A 90 -0.15 -4.79 10.16
C ILE A 90 -1.12 -5.79 9.54
N CYS A 91 -0.63 -6.90 8.95
CA CYS A 91 -1.51 -7.93 8.38
C CYS A 91 -2.46 -8.54 9.42
N VAL A 92 -1.97 -8.87 10.62
CA VAL A 92 -2.82 -9.40 11.70
C VAL A 92 -3.88 -8.36 12.09
N HIS A 93 -3.51 -7.08 12.23
CA HIS A 93 -4.49 -6.03 12.52
C HIS A 93 -5.57 -5.92 11.42
N LEU A 94 -5.17 -5.90 10.16
CA LEU A 94 -6.08 -5.76 9.02
C LEU A 94 -7.05 -6.93 8.89
N PHE A 95 -6.54 -8.17 8.98
CA PHE A 95 -7.29 -9.37 8.60
C PHE A 95 -7.91 -10.11 9.79
N GLU A 96 -7.44 -9.88 11.01
CA GLU A 96 -7.89 -10.63 12.21
C GLU A 96 -8.53 -9.73 13.26
N HIS A 97 -8.23 -8.42 13.27
CA HIS A 97 -8.71 -7.50 14.32
C HIS A 97 -9.54 -6.31 13.80
N THR A 98 -9.85 -6.26 12.50
CA THR A 98 -10.62 -5.17 11.88
C THR A 98 -11.90 -5.73 11.24
N GLU A 99 -13.03 -5.11 11.54
CA GLU A 99 -14.33 -5.44 10.94
C GLU A 99 -15.04 -4.15 10.48
N PRO A 100 -15.47 -4.04 9.20
CA PRO A 100 -15.22 -5.00 8.14
C PRO A 100 -13.75 -5.07 7.74
N ILE A 101 -13.30 -6.23 7.26
CA ILE A 101 -11.95 -6.39 6.71
C ILE A 101 -11.79 -5.42 5.54
N PRO A 102 -10.81 -4.50 5.58
CA PRO A 102 -10.66 -3.42 4.59
C PRO A 102 -9.97 -3.89 3.29
N VAL A 103 -10.05 -5.18 2.97
CA VAL A 103 -9.50 -5.83 1.76
C VAL A 103 -10.46 -6.96 1.40
N SER A 104 -11.08 -6.92 0.22
CA SER A 104 -12.07 -7.92 -0.19
C SER A 104 -11.56 -8.88 -1.28
N GLN A 105 -10.43 -8.57 -1.91
CA GLN A 105 -9.85 -9.39 -2.98
C GLN A 105 -8.51 -10.02 -2.58
N PHE A 106 -8.32 -11.31 -2.87
CA PHE A 106 -7.06 -12.02 -2.59
C PHE A 106 -5.86 -11.46 -3.35
N SER A 107 -6.06 -10.96 -4.57
CA SER A 107 -5.01 -10.28 -5.35
C SER A 107 -4.48 -9.04 -4.62
N HIS A 108 -5.37 -8.28 -3.97
CA HIS A 108 -5.02 -7.12 -3.15
C HIS A 108 -4.41 -7.50 -1.82
N ALA A 109 -4.91 -8.56 -1.17
CA ALA A 109 -4.26 -9.09 0.03
C ALA A 109 -2.80 -9.52 -0.25
N ALA A 110 -2.55 -10.19 -1.38
CA ALA A 110 -1.22 -10.59 -1.80
C ALA A 110 -0.32 -9.39 -2.16
N TYR A 111 -0.87 -8.39 -2.86
CA TYR A 111 -0.17 -7.14 -3.16
C TYR A 111 0.21 -6.40 -1.87
N LEU A 112 -0.75 -6.20 -0.97
CA LEU A 112 -0.56 -5.50 0.30
C LEU A 112 0.50 -6.18 1.16
N GLY A 113 0.46 -7.51 1.27
CA GLY A 113 1.49 -8.27 2.00
C GLY A 113 2.90 -8.06 1.43
N ARG A 114 3.05 -8.07 0.10
CA ARG A 114 4.34 -7.77 -0.56
C ARG A 114 4.83 -6.36 -0.24
N GLU A 115 3.95 -5.38 -0.36
CA GLU A 115 4.30 -3.98 -0.12
C GLU A 115 4.68 -3.72 1.34
N LEU A 116 3.95 -4.29 2.29
CA LEU A 116 4.28 -4.19 3.71
C LEU A 116 5.64 -4.83 4.03
N MET A 117 5.96 -5.98 3.42
CA MET A 117 7.28 -6.60 3.56
C MET A 117 8.40 -5.73 2.98
N ARG A 118 8.19 -5.09 1.82
CA ARG A 118 9.15 -4.15 1.23
C ARG A 118 9.34 -2.92 2.10
N ALA A 119 8.25 -2.36 2.63
CA ALA A 119 8.28 -1.24 3.57
C ALA A 119 9.05 -1.60 4.85
N GLU A 120 8.81 -2.79 5.42
CA GLU A 120 9.56 -3.30 6.58
C GLU A 120 11.07 -3.39 6.28
N GLN A 121 11.45 -3.99 5.15
CA GLN A 121 12.86 -4.10 4.76
C GLN A 121 13.51 -2.71 4.58
N ALA A 122 12.81 -1.77 3.97
CA ALA A 122 13.29 -0.41 3.77
C ALA A 122 13.41 0.39 5.09
N LEU A 123 12.50 0.15 6.04
CA LEU A 123 12.59 0.71 7.38
C LEU A 123 13.82 0.17 8.12
N LEU A 124 14.02 -1.15 8.12
CA LEU A 124 15.13 -1.83 8.83
C LEU A 124 16.51 -1.52 8.24
N SER A 125 16.60 -1.38 6.93
CA SER A 125 17.85 -1.08 6.22
C SER A 125 18.11 0.41 6.03
N ASN A 126 17.16 1.27 6.44
CA ASN A 126 17.16 2.70 6.17
C ASN A 126 17.33 3.03 4.67
N SER A 127 16.80 2.19 3.78
CA SER A 127 16.73 2.44 2.34
C SER A 127 15.44 3.16 1.97
N ASP A 128 15.38 3.70 0.76
CA ASP A 128 14.14 4.27 0.23
C ASP A 128 13.06 3.21 0.05
N TYR A 129 11.80 3.63 0.24
CA TYR A 129 10.61 2.85 -0.05
C TYR A 129 9.74 3.66 -1.01
N VAL A 130 9.37 3.02 -2.12
CA VAL A 130 8.39 3.52 -3.07
C VAL A 130 7.43 2.38 -3.32
N GLN A 131 6.15 2.64 -3.07
CA GLN A 131 5.08 1.69 -3.33
C GLN A 131 5.00 1.42 -4.85
N ASP A 132 4.78 0.15 -5.21
CA ASP A 132 4.57 -0.30 -6.62
C ASP A 132 3.37 0.39 -7.29
#